data_AF-A0A544XD47-F1
#
_entry.id   AF-A0A544XD47-F1
#
_cell.length_a   1.000
_cell.length_b   1.000
_cell.length_c   1.000
_cell.angle_alpha   90.00
_cell.angle_beta   90.00
_cell.angle_gamma   90.00
#
_symmetry.space_group_name_H-M   'P 1'
#
loop_
_entity.id
_entity.type
_entity.pdbx_description
1 polymer ?
#
loop_
_entity_poly.entity_id
_entity_poly.type
_entity_poly.pdbx_seq_one_letter_code
_entity_poly.pdbx_strand_id
1 'polypeptide(L)' 'MLRLNRETTTVLRDHLYMLGEHFAAGTPMVQFPPEDEERFAKVTCGLDKALGGRGCLACAMGGHSHR' A
#
# COMPACT_ATOMS: atom_id res chain seq x y z
N MET A 1 -22.20 -0.21 2.36
CA MET A 1 -21.15 -0.35 3.38
C MET A 1 -20.00 -1.12 2.77
N LEU A 2 -18.81 -0.53 2.68
CA LEU A 2 -17.62 -1.22 2.15
C LEU A 2 -17.13 -2.20 3.21
N ARG A 3 -17.05 -3.49 2.88
CA ARG A 3 -16.48 -4.51 3.76
C ARG A 3 -15.15 -4.96 3.19
N LEU A 4 -14.09 -4.76 3.96
CA LEU A 4 -12.76 -5.26 3.61
C LEU A 4 -12.70 -6.75 3.93
N ASN A 5 -12.13 -7.53 3.03
CA ASN A 5 -11.79 -8.91 3.34
C ASN A 5 -10.58 -8.95 4.30
N ARG A 6 -10.33 -10.11 4.89
CA ARG A 6 -9.25 -10.30 5.87
C ARG A 6 -7.87 -10.02 5.29
N GLU A 7 -7.64 -10.39 4.03
CA GLU A 7 -6.37 -10.20 3.34
C GLU A 7 -6.06 -8.70 3.15
N THR A 8 -6.99 -7.95 2.55
CA THR A 8 -6.90 -6.50 2.38
C THR A 8 -6.68 -5.78 3.71
N THR A 9 -7.42 -6.19 4.74
CA THR A 9 -7.30 -5.60 6.08
C THR A 9 -5.91 -5.84 6.68
N THR A 10 -5.33 -7.03 6.45
CA THR A 10 -4.00 -7.39 6.98
C THR A 10 -2.92 -6.54 6.32
N VAL A 11 -2.95 -6.41 4.98
CA VAL A 11 -1.98 -5.60 4.23
C VAL A 11 -2.02 -4.13 4.66
N LEU A 12 -3.22 -3.56 4.83
CA LEU A 12 -3.37 -2.18 5.30
C LEU A 12 -2.85 -2.00 6.73
N ARG A 13 -3.17 -2.93 7.64
CA ARG A 13 -2.70 -2.87 9.04
C ARG A 13 -1.18 -2.88 9.09
N ASP A 14 -0.54 -3.81 8.38
CA ASP A 14 0.90 -3.98 8.42
C ASP A 14 1.61 -2.75 7.84
N HIS A 15 1.09 -2.17 6.75
CA HIS A 15 1.62 -0.91 6.20
C HIS A 15 1.45 0.29 7.14
N LEU A 16 0.27 0.44 7.76
CA LEU A 16 0.04 1.51 8.74
C LEU A 16 0.94 1.37 9.97
N TYR A 17 1.20 0.14 10.41
CA TYR A 17 2.10 -0.13 11.52
C TYR A 17 3.53 0.27 11.17
N MET A 18 4.03 -0.13 9.99
CA MET A 18 5.37 0.26 9.53
C MET A 18 5.50 1.79 9.44
N LEU A 19 4.52 2.48 8.85
CA LEU A 19 4.52 3.95 8.80
C LEU A 19 4.56 4.56 10.22
N GLY A 20 3.77 4.02 11.15
CA GLY A 20 3.74 4.47 12.54
C GLY A 20 5.09 4.30 13.25
N GLU A 21 5.72 3.14 13.10
CA GLU A 21 7.06 2.86 13.64
C GLU A 21 8.11 3.81 13.03
N HIS A 22 8.05 4.08 11.73
CA HIS A 22 8.95 5.05 11.08
C HIS A 22 8.79 6.47 11.64
N PHE A 23 7.56 6.95 11.79
CA PHE A 23 7.30 8.26 12.39
C PHE A 23 7.74 8.32 13.86
N ALA A 24 7.52 7.26 14.63
CA ALA A 24 7.92 7.18 16.03
C ALA A 24 9.45 7.13 16.21
N ALA A 25 10.16 6.43 15.31
CA ALA A 25 11.61 6.31 15.35
C ALA A 25 12.36 7.57 14.89
N GLY A 26 11.67 8.54 14.27
CA GLY A 26 12.28 9.75 13.72
C GLY A 26 13.28 9.49 12.59
N THR A 27 13.24 8.30 12.00
CA THR A 27 14.14 7.87 10.92
C THR A 27 13.53 8.17 9.55
N PRO A 28 14.35 8.39 8.51
CA PRO A 28 13.84 8.48 7.15
C PRO A 28 13.07 7.22 6.79
N MET A 29 11.95 7.34 6.07
CA MET A 29 11.22 6.18 5.55
C MET A 29 12.18 5.30 4.74
N VAL A 30 12.44 4.11 5.27
CA VAL A 30 13.21 3.08 4.55
C VAL A 30 12.31 2.59 3.41
N GLN A 31 12.88 2.42 2.22
CA GLN A 31 12.12 1.82 1.12
C GLN A 31 11.57 0.47 1.56
N PHE A 32 10.28 0.25 1.29
CA PHE A 32 9.67 -1.05 1.53
C PHE A 32 10.40 -2.12 0.71
N PRO A 33 10.49 -3.36 1.21
CA PRO A 33 10.85 -4.49 0.37
C PRO A 33 9.97 -4.51 -0.90
N PRO A 34 10.54 -4.78 -2.09
CA PRO A 34 9.79 -4.73 -3.35
C PRO A 34 8.52 -5.59 -3.35
N GLU A 35 8.56 -6.74 -2.66
CA GLU A 35 7.41 -7.63 -2.46
C GLU A 35 6.26 -6.99 -1.68
N ASP A 36 6.56 -6.21 -0.65
CA ASP A 36 5.57 -5.52 0.17
C ASP A 36 4.99 -4.32 -0.57
N GLU A 37 5.83 -3.62 -1.34
CA GLU A 37 5.40 -2.52 -2.21
C GLU A 37 4.43 -3.02 -3.30
N GLU A 38 4.75 -4.12 -3.98
CA GLU A 38 3.87 -4.71 -4.99
C GLU A 38 2.53 -5.16 -4.37
N ARG A 39 2.58 -5.76 -3.18
CA ARG A 39 1.39 -6.22 -2.47
C ARG A 39 0.49 -5.06 -2.05
N PHE A 40 1.08 -3.97 -1.54
CA PHE A 40 0.34 -2.76 -1.19
C PHE A 40 -0.24 -2.05 -2.40
N ALA A 41 0.52 -1.98 -3.50
CA ALA A 41 0.06 -1.45 -4.77
C ALA A 41 -1.17 -2.23 -5.28
N LYS A 42 -1.15 -3.57 -5.27
CA LYS A 42 -2.31 -4.38 -5.66
C LYS A 42 -3.54 -4.10 -4.79
N VAL A 43 -3.35 -4.02 -3.47
CA VAL A 43 -4.44 -3.77 -2.53
C VAL A 43 -5.05 -2.37 -2.71
N THR A 44 -4.21 -1.33 -2.80
CA THR A 44 -4.68 0.05 -3.00
C THR A 44 -5.34 0.25 -4.37
N CYS A 45 -4.83 -0.41 -5.42
CA CYS A 45 -5.49 -0.45 -6.74
C CYS A 45 -6.89 -1.07 -6.65
N GLY A 46 -7.03 -2.21 -5.97
CA GLY A 46 -8.30 -2.90 -5.78
C GLY A 46 -9.30 -2.07 -4.97
N LEU A 47 -8.83 -1.40 -3.93
CA LEU A 47 -9.63 -0.49 -3.10
C LEU A 47 -10.16 0.70 -3.88
N ASP A 48 -9.31 1.38 -4.65
CA ASP A 48 -9.72 2.52 -5.47
C ASP A 48 -10.80 2.11 -6.48
N LYS A 49 -10.62 0.98 -7.18
CA LYS A 49 -11.64 0.44 -8.09
C LYS A 49 -12.95 0.11 -7.37
N ALA A 50 -12.89 -0.49 -6.19
CA ALA A 50 -14.07 -0.82 -5.40
C ALA A 50 -14.83 0.42 -4.91
N LEU A 51 -14.15 1.55 -4.77
CA LEU A 51 -14.73 2.86 -4.45
C LEU A 51 -15.23 3.64 -5.68
N GLY A 52 -15.11 3.07 -6.88
CA GLY A 52 -15.51 3.72 -8.14
C GLY A 52 -14.41 4.56 -8.80
N GLY A 53 -13.18 4.50 -8.27
CA GLY A 53 -11.98 5.09 -8.86
C GLY A 53 -11.40 4.28 -10.01
N ARG A 54 -10.27 4.75 -10.57
CA ARG A 54 -9.66 4.19 -11.78
C ARG A 54 -8.59 3.12 -11.51
N GLY A 55 -8.21 2.91 -10.25
CA GLY A 55 -7.14 2.02 -9.79
C GLY A 55 -5.74 2.62 -9.85
N CYS A 56 -5.61 3.94 -10.00
CA CYS A 56 -4.37 4.57 -10.49
C CYS A 56 -3.31 4.91 -9.43
N LEU A 57 -3.67 4.98 -8.14
CA LEU A 57 -2.71 5.33 -7.07
C LEU A 57 -1.54 4.34 -6.96
N ALA A 58 -1.74 3.09 -7.40
CA ALA A 58 -0.74 2.03 -7.40
C ALA A 58 0.03 1.87 -8.73
N CYS A 59 -0.64 2.12 -9.87
CA CYS A 59 0.03 2.06 -11.18
C CYS A 59 1.11 3.14 -11.33
N ALA A 60 1.00 4.24 -10.59
CA ALA A 60 2.02 5.29 -10.54
C ALA A 60 3.27 4.87 -9.76
N MET A 61 3.15 4.00 -8.74
CA MET A 61 4.31 3.56 -7.93
C MET A 61 5.02 2.34 -8.54
N GLY A 62 4.28 1.39 -9.14
CA GLY A 62 4.87 0.24 -9.85
C GLY A 62 5.62 0.58 -11.15
N GLY A 63 5.48 1.82 -11.66
CA GLY A 63 6.17 2.31 -12.86
C GLY A 63 7.56 2.90 -12.59
N HIS A 64 8.04 2.92 -11.34
CA HIS A 64 9.37 3.44 -10.98
C HIS A 64 10.44 2.37 -10.76
N SER A 65 10.13 1.10 -10.98
CA SER A 65 11.13 0.02 -10.99
C SER A 65 11.48 -0.39 -12.42
N HIS A 66 12.10 0.51 -13.19
CA HIS A 66 12.97 0.22 -14.35
C HIS A 66 13.54 1.52 -14.91
N ARG A 67 14.57 2.08 -14.26
CA ARG A 67 15.63 2.84 -14.92
C ARG A 67 16.89 2.88 -14.10
#